data_AF-A0AAV1WS08-F1
#
_entry.id   AF-A0AAV1WS08-F1
#
_cell.length_a   1.000
_cell.length_b   1.000
_cell.length_c   1.000
_cell.angle_alpha   90.00
_cell.angle_beta   90.00
_cell.angle_gamma   90.00
#
_symmetry.space_group_name_H-M   'P 1'
#
loop_
_entity.id
_entity.type
_entity.pdbx_description
1 polymer ?
#
loop_
_entity_poly.entity_id
_entity_poly.type
_entity_poly.pdbx_seq_one_letter_code
_entity_poly.pdbx_strand_id
1 'polypeptide(L)'
;MHQPLGYRDRNHPDYVCLLRKSLYGLKQAPRAWYKRFADYVFSIGFVNSICDTSLFIFHKGSAVAYILLYVDDIILTASSDALRCSIMDLLSSEFAMKDLGPLNYFLGITVTRNKSGMFLSQHQYAKEIISRAGMTSCKPAKTPVDTKSKVSATSGSPFDDPTLYRSLAGALQYLTFTRPDISYVVQQVCLHMHDPRIDHMSALKRIIRYVQGTLDYGLHLYSSPTSTLVSYTDADWGGCPDTRRSTSGYCVFLGDNLISWSSKRQPALSRSSAEAEYRGVANVVSESCWIRNVLLELQCPVHKATLVYCDNVSAIYLSRNPVQHQRTKHVEMDIHFVREKVAHGQVRVLHVPSRYQIADIFTKGLPLILFEDFRDSLSVQKPPASTVGVC
;
A
#
# COMPACT_ATOMS: atom_id res chain seq x y z
N MET A 1 30.73 10.63 28.16
CA MET A 1 29.30 11.02 28.05
C MET A 1 29.18 12.43 28.58
N HIS A 2 28.48 13.32 27.89
CA HIS A 2 28.28 14.70 28.34
C HIS A 2 26.87 14.88 28.89
N GLN A 3 26.71 15.78 29.86
CA GLN A 3 25.40 16.16 30.35
C GLN A 3 24.59 16.82 29.23
N PRO A 4 23.30 16.49 29.07
CA PRO A 4 22.45 17.04 28.03
C PRO A 4 22.34 18.57 28.17
N LEU A 5 22.18 19.24 27.03
CA LEU A 5 21.95 20.68 26.96
C LEU A 5 20.75 21.06 27.85
N GLY A 6 20.92 22.06 28.71
CA GLY A 6 19.90 22.50 29.68
C GLY A 6 19.97 21.84 31.06
N TYR A 7 20.71 20.74 31.23
CA TYR A 7 20.86 20.02 32.51
C TYR A 7 22.31 19.99 33.01
N ARG A 8 23.13 20.94 32.58
CA ARG A 8 24.54 21.01 32.97
C ARG A 8 24.70 21.56 34.39
N ASP A 9 25.17 20.71 35.29
CA ASP A 9 25.55 21.10 36.66
C ASP A 9 26.90 21.83 36.62
N ARG A 10 26.92 23.06 37.14
CA ARG A 10 28.13 23.90 37.19
C ARG A 10 29.12 23.42 38.25
N ASN A 11 28.63 22.80 39.32
CA ASN A 11 29.45 22.31 40.44
C ASN A 11 30.00 20.91 40.14
N HIS A 12 29.29 20.14 39.30
CA HIS A 12 29.65 18.77 38.94
C HIS A 12 29.64 18.56 37.42
N PRO A 13 30.58 19.18 36.67
CA PRO A 13 30.57 19.13 35.21
C PRO A 13 30.81 17.73 34.63
N ASP A 14 31.46 16.85 35.39
CA ASP A 14 31.82 15.49 34.97
C ASP A 14 30.75 14.44 35.28
N TYR A 15 29.66 14.82 35.97
CA TYR A 15 28.58 13.89 36.26
C TYR A 15 27.82 13.48 35.01
N VAL A 16 27.16 12.33 35.07
CA VAL A 16 26.29 11.84 34.00
C VAL A 16 24.87 11.69 34.51
N CYS A 17 23.89 12.02 33.66
CA CYS A 17 22.48 11.90 34.03
C CYS A 17 22.01 10.46 33.91
N LEU A 18 21.45 9.90 34.97
CA LEU A 18 20.76 8.62 34.93
C LEU A 18 19.35 8.81 34.34
N LEU A 19 19.12 8.20 33.19
CA LEU A 19 17.82 8.21 32.57
C LEU A 19 16.83 7.30 33.33
N ARG A 20 15.76 7.89 33.90
CA ARG A 20 14.74 7.15 34.68
C ARG A 20 13.57 6.63 33.85
N LYS A 21 13.26 7.26 32.71
CA LYS A 21 12.17 6.90 31.78
C LYS A 21 12.68 6.93 30.35
N SER A 22 12.03 6.20 29.45
CA SER A 22 12.44 6.22 28.04
C SER A 22 12.31 7.62 27.44
N LEU A 23 13.31 8.03 26.67
CA LEU A 23 13.38 9.31 25.98
C LEU A 23 13.35 9.08 24.46
N TYR A 24 12.85 10.07 23.71
CA TYR A 24 12.92 10.06 22.25
C TYR A 24 14.36 9.87 21.75
N GLY A 25 14.51 9.15 20.63
CA GLY A 25 15.82 8.82 20.03
C GLY A 25 16.49 7.56 20.58
N LEU A 26 15.99 6.96 21.68
CA LEU A 26 16.47 5.65 22.11
C LEU A 26 15.88 4.54 21.25
N LYS A 27 16.70 3.52 20.95
CA LYS A 27 16.27 2.32 20.19
C LYS A 27 15.02 1.66 20.78
N GLN A 28 14.90 1.64 22.11
CA GLN A 28 13.78 1.04 22.84
C GLN A 28 12.56 1.97 23.02
N ALA A 29 12.69 3.26 22.71
CA ALA A 29 11.63 4.23 22.99
C ALA A 29 10.31 3.96 22.27
N PRO A 30 10.29 3.63 20.97
CA PRO A 30 9.04 3.31 20.28
C PRO A 30 8.32 2.11 20.91
N ARG A 31 9.07 1.08 21.32
CA ARG A 31 8.52 -0.12 21.99
C ARG A 31 7.96 0.21 23.37
N ALA A 32 8.67 1.01 24.15
CA ALA A 32 8.22 1.42 25.48
C ALA A 32 6.96 2.30 25.40
N TRP A 33 6.91 3.22 24.43
CA TRP A 33 5.74 4.03 24.13
C TRP A 33 4.55 3.16 23.74
N TYR A 34 4.71 2.30 22.72
CA TYR A 34 3.66 1.39 22.28
C TYR A 34 3.11 0.56 23.43
N LYS A 35 3.99 -0.04 24.26
CA LYS A 35 3.56 -0.83 25.41
C LYS A 35 2.75 -0.01 26.41
N ARG A 36 3.23 1.19 26.77
CA ARG A 36 2.53 2.09 27.71
C ARG A 36 1.15 2.49 27.19
N PHE A 37 1.04 2.75 25.90
CA PHE A 37 -0.22 3.07 25.23
C PHE A 37 -1.16 1.87 25.22
N ALA A 38 -0.67 0.71 24.75
CA ALA A 38 -1.41 -0.55 24.70
C ALA A 38 -1.98 -0.94 26.07
N ASP A 39 -1.14 -0.94 27.11
CA ASP A 39 -1.54 -1.27 28.49
C ASP A 39 -2.68 -0.36 28.98
N TYR A 40 -2.68 0.92 28.61
CA TYR A 40 -3.77 1.84 28.95
C TYR A 40 -5.05 1.55 28.18
N VAL A 41 -4.97 1.44 26.85
CA VAL A 41 -6.19 1.24 26.04
C VAL A 41 -6.87 -0.10 26.39
N PHE A 42 -6.10 -1.11 26.78
CA PHE A 42 -6.64 -2.35 27.34
C PHE A 42 -7.43 -2.12 28.64
N SER A 43 -6.93 -1.25 29.52
CA SER A 43 -7.63 -0.94 30.79
C SER A 43 -8.98 -0.24 30.60
N ILE A 44 -9.18 0.47 29.49
CA ILE A 44 -10.46 1.11 29.13
C ILE A 44 -11.31 0.27 28.17
N GLY A 45 -10.97 -1.01 27.99
CA GLY A 45 -11.83 -2.01 27.33
C GLY A 45 -11.53 -2.27 25.85
N PHE A 46 -10.43 -1.77 25.30
CA PHE A 46 -9.99 -2.17 23.96
C PHE A 46 -9.29 -3.54 24.01
N VAL A 47 -9.31 -4.23 22.87
CA VAL A 47 -8.54 -5.44 22.61
C VAL A 47 -7.66 -5.21 21.39
N ASN A 48 -6.47 -5.80 21.38
CA ASN A 48 -5.57 -5.70 20.23
C ASN A 48 -6.06 -6.59 19.08
N SER A 49 -5.98 -6.10 17.84
CA SER A 49 -6.21 -6.90 16.64
C SER A 49 -5.12 -7.96 16.50
N ILE A 50 -5.51 -9.19 16.13
CA ILE A 50 -4.54 -10.27 15.86
C ILE A 50 -3.94 -10.06 14.47
N CYS A 51 -4.72 -9.49 13.55
CA CYS A 51 -4.30 -9.22 12.18
C CYS A 51 -3.33 -8.03 12.05
N ASP A 52 -3.47 -7.01 12.91
CA ASP A 52 -2.59 -5.83 12.95
C ASP A 52 -2.38 -5.36 14.40
N THR A 53 -1.18 -5.52 14.93
CA THR A 53 -0.87 -5.15 16.32
C THR A 53 -1.01 -3.65 16.62
N SER A 54 -1.06 -2.79 15.60
CA SER A 54 -1.25 -1.35 15.76
C SER A 54 -2.72 -0.95 15.82
N LEU A 55 -3.64 -1.87 15.53
CA LEU A 55 -5.08 -1.68 15.57
C LEU A 55 -5.65 -2.20 16.90
N PHE A 56 -6.41 -1.34 17.58
CA PHE A 56 -7.13 -1.67 18.81
C PHE A 56 -8.62 -1.53 18.56
N ILE A 57 -9.39 -2.50 19.06
CA ILE A 57 -10.82 -2.64 18.80
C ILE A 57 -11.56 -2.61 20.13
N PHE A 58 -12.53 -1.71 20.24
CA PHE A 58 -13.49 -1.65 21.33
C PHE A 58 -14.85 -2.10 20.81
N HIS A 59 -15.48 -3.03 21.52
CA HIS A 59 -16.82 -3.52 21.18
C HIS A 59 -17.63 -3.83 22.44
N LYS A 60 -18.73 -3.09 22.65
CA LYS A 60 -19.66 -3.29 23.77
C LYS A 60 -21.10 -3.11 23.30
N GLY A 61 -21.80 -4.22 23.05
CA GLY A 61 -23.13 -4.18 22.45
C GLY A 61 -23.06 -3.61 21.04
N SER A 62 -23.76 -2.51 20.77
CA SER A 62 -23.68 -1.78 19.49
C SER A 62 -22.63 -0.67 19.45
N ALA A 63 -21.96 -0.39 20.58
CA ALA A 63 -20.90 0.60 20.66
C ALA A 63 -19.59 0.01 20.14
N VAL A 64 -19.04 0.61 19.09
CA VAL A 64 -17.82 0.13 18.42
C VAL A 64 -16.86 1.30 18.24
N ALA A 65 -15.59 1.09 18.55
CA ALA A 65 -14.55 2.07 18.24
C ALA A 65 -13.25 1.38 17.83
N TYR A 66 -12.49 2.05 16.97
CA TYR A 66 -11.20 1.59 16.49
C TYR A 66 -10.14 2.66 16.74
N ILE A 67 -9.01 2.25 17.29
CA ILE A 67 -7.81 3.08 17.43
C ILE A 67 -6.73 2.47 16.56
N LEU A 68 -6.20 3.22 15.60
CA LEU A 68 -5.00 2.85 14.86
C LEU A 68 -3.85 3.74 15.31
N LEU A 69 -2.79 3.13 15.82
CA LEU A 69 -1.59 3.81 16.32
C LEU A 69 -0.44 3.66 15.34
N TYR A 70 0.09 4.77 14.83
CA TYR A 70 1.33 4.78 14.08
C TYR A 70 2.34 5.69 14.78
N VAL A 71 3.31 5.08 15.46
CA VAL A 71 4.27 5.81 16.31
C VAL A 71 3.52 6.69 17.32
N ASP A 72 3.48 8.00 17.12
CA ASP A 72 2.79 9.01 17.94
C ASP A 72 1.48 9.51 17.32
N ASP A 73 1.21 9.19 16.06
CA ASP A 73 -0.04 9.53 15.38
C ASP A 73 -1.14 8.51 15.70
N ILE A 74 -2.34 8.99 16.03
CA ILE A 74 -3.49 8.17 16.40
C ILE A 74 -4.69 8.52 15.51
N ILE A 75 -5.29 7.51 14.88
CA ILE A 75 -6.62 7.62 14.29
C ILE A 75 -7.62 6.96 15.24
N LEU A 76 -8.62 7.71 15.67
CA LEU A 76 -9.77 7.21 16.41
C LEU A 76 -11.03 7.33 15.53
N THR A 77 -11.76 6.23 15.39
CA THR A 77 -13.11 6.22 14.81
C THR A 77 -14.06 5.48 15.75
N ALA A 78 -15.31 5.89 15.80
CA ALA A 78 -16.31 5.31 16.70
C ALA A 78 -17.69 5.31 16.05
N SER A 79 -18.57 4.42 16.50
CA SER A 79 -19.95 4.29 16.00
C SER A 79 -20.85 5.46 16.41
N SER A 80 -20.44 6.27 17.39
CA SER A 80 -21.12 7.50 17.78
C SER A 80 -20.14 8.58 18.25
N ASP A 81 -20.53 9.84 18.09
CA ASP A 81 -19.72 10.97 18.55
C ASP A 81 -19.58 11.01 20.08
N ALA A 82 -20.63 10.61 20.81
CA ALA A 82 -20.58 10.49 22.28
C ALA A 82 -19.51 9.48 22.74
N LEU A 83 -19.43 8.32 22.08
CA LEU A 83 -18.38 7.33 22.37
C LEU A 83 -17.00 7.86 22.01
N ARG A 84 -16.86 8.52 20.85
CA ARG A 84 -15.61 9.16 20.42
C ARG A 84 -15.11 10.17 21.45
N CYS A 85 -15.96 11.10 21.89
CA CYS A 85 -15.62 12.11 22.88
C CYS A 85 -15.23 11.47 24.22
N SER A 86 -16.00 10.49 24.70
CA SER A 86 -15.67 9.78 25.94
C SER A 86 -14.30 9.09 25.88
N ILE A 87 -13.96 8.44 24.77
CA ILE A 87 -12.64 7.80 24.59
C ILE A 87 -11.54 8.87 24.51
N MET A 88 -11.79 9.97 23.82
CA MET A 88 -10.82 11.07 23.70
C MET A 88 -10.53 11.74 25.04
N ASP A 89 -11.54 11.91 25.89
CA ASP A 89 -11.37 12.44 27.25
C ASP A 89 -10.52 11.49 28.11
N LEU A 90 -10.80 10.18 28.04
CA LEU A 90 -10.01 9.15 28.71
C LEU A 90 -8.54 9.18 28.24
N LEU A 91 -8.30 9.24 26.94
CA LEU A 91 -6.94 9.30 26.40
C LEU A 91 -6.22 10.58 26.79
N SER A 92 -6.90 11.74 26.73
CA SER A 92 -6.32 13.05 27.07
C SER A 92 -6.04 13.23 28.56
N SER A 93 -6.77 12.50 29.41
CA SER A 93 -6.50 12.47 30.86
C SER A 93 -5.20 11.72 31.21
N GLU A 94 -4.76 10.80 30.35
CA GLU A 94 -3.58 9.97 30.58
C GLU A 94 -2.36 10.46 29.77
N PHE A 95 -2.59 10.84 28.51
CA PHE A 95 -1.53 11.22 27.57
C PHE A 95 -1.63 12.69 27.21
N ALA A 96 -0.47 13.36 27.18
CA ALA A 96 -0.38 14.69 26.58
C ALA A 96 -0.58 14.57 25.06
N MET A 97 -1.81 14.81 24.61
CA MET A 97 -2.20 14.71 23.21
C MET A 97 -2.99 15.95 22.77
N LYS A 98 -3.05 16.16 21.46
CA LYS A 98 -3.79 17.25 20.84
C LYS A 98 -4.80 16.66 19.87
N ASP A 99 -6.07 17.03 20.02
CA ASP A 99 -7.08 16.75 19.00
C ASP A 99 -6.81 17.62 17.76
N LEU A 100 -6.65 16.96 16.61
CA LEU A 100 -6.43 17.60 15.32
C LEU A 100 -7.75 17.76 14.53
N GLY A 101 -8.88 17.37 15.13
CA GLY A 101 -10.20 17.41 14.53
C GLY A 101 -10.42 16.26 13.53
N PRO A 102 -11.35 16.43 12.58
CA PRO A 102 -11.61 15.44 11.54
C PRO A 102 -10.33 15.11 10.74
N LEU A 103 -10.17 13.82 10.39
CA LEU A 103 -9.04 13.33 9.60
C LEU A 103 -8.86 14.14 8.31
N ASN A 104 -7.81 14.96 8.28
CA ASN A 104 -7.43 15.82 7.16
C ASN A 104 -6.00 15.54 6.65
N TYR A 105 -5.15 14.93 7.48
CA TYR A 105 -3.78 14.58 7.16
C TYR A 105 -3.32 13.40 8.03
N PHE A 106 -2.69 12.40 7.44
CA PHE A 106 -2.09 11.27 8.15
C PHE A 106 -0.96 10.67 7.30
N LEU A 107 0.23 10.49 7.88
CA LEU A 107 1.39 9.87 7.21
C LEU A 107 1.66 10.41 5.80
N GLY A 108 1.78 11.73 5.65
CA GLY A 108 2.07 12.34 4.35
C GLY A 108 0.89 12.39 3.38
N ILE A 109 -0.29 11.90 3.77
CA ILE A 109 -1.49 11.83 2.93
C ILE A 109 -2.50 12.86 3.42
N THR A 110 -2.87 13.79 2.56
CA THR A 110 -4.01 14.69 2.76
C THR A 110 -5.31 13.95 2.47
N VAL A 111 -6.29 14.12 3.36
CA VAL A 111 -7.62 13.52 3.27
C VAL A 111 -8.66 14.62 3.14
N THR A 112 -9.35 14.67 2.01
CA THR A 112 -10.46 15.59 1.80
C THR A 112 -11.77 14.82 1.79
N ARG A 113 -12.72 15.20 2.64
CA ARG A 113 -14.04 14.56 2.69
C ARG A 113 -15.09 15.39 1.97
N ASN A 114 -16.01 14.72 1.27
CA ASN A 114 -17.22 15.32 0.71
C ASN A 114 -18.44 14.42 1.01
N LYS A 115 -19.63 14.81 0.51
CA LYS A 115 -20.87 14.02 0.72
C LYS A 115 -20.81 12.61 0.11
N SER A 116 -19.98 12.40 -0.91
CA SER A 116 -19.88 11.14 -1.66
C SER A 116 -18.80 10.20 -1.10
N GLY A 117 -17.81 10.72 -0.39
CA GLY A 117 -16.67 9.93 0.06
C GLY A 117 -15.45 10.75 0.51
N MET A 118 -14.27 10.16 0.35
CA MET A 118 -12.98 10.70 0.71
C MET A 118 -12.03 10.69 -0.50
N PHE A 119 -11.18 11.72 -0.57
CA PHE A 119 -10.11 11.83 -1.55
C PHE A 119 -8.77 11.85 -0.82
N LEU A 120 -7.90 10.89 -1.15
CA LEU A 120 -6.57 10.74 -0.57
C LEU A 120 -5.53 11.27 -1.56
N SER A 121 -4.71 12.23 -1.13
CA SER A 121 -3.76 12.90 -2.01
C SER A 121 -2.41 13.13 -1.33
N GLN A 122 -1.34 12.92 -2.10
CA GLN A 122 0.02 13.30 -1.75
C GLN A 122 0.52 14.45 -2.64
N HIS A 123 -0.37 15.37 -3.04
CA HIS A 123 -0.08 16.46 -4.00
C HIS A 123 1.17 17.28 -3.64
N GLN A 124 1.27 17.73 -2.38
CA GLN A 124 2.41 18.53 -1.93
C GLN A 124 3.72 17.72 -1.99
N TYR A 125 3.67 16.45 -1.61
CA TYR A 125 4.82 15.55 -1.68
C TYR A 125 5.25 15.27 -3.13
N ALA A 126 4.30 15.13 -4.06
CA ALA A 126 4.60 15.01 -5.48
C ALA A 126 5.33 16.24 -6.04
N LYS A 127 4.90 17.46 -5.65
CA LYS A 127 5.59 18.72 -6.00
C LYS A 127 7.02 18.75 -5.47
N GLU A 128 7.24 18.30 -4.23
CA GLU A 128 8.57 18.23 -3.63
C GLU A 128 9.48 17.25 -4.35
N ILE A 129 8.97 16.09 -4.80
CA ILE A 129 9.72 15.13 -5.63
C ILE A 129 10.19 15.78 -6.93
N ILE A 130 9.28 16.47 -7.63
CA ILE A 130 9.59 17.16 -8.88
C ILE A 130 10.63 18.26 -8.66
N SER A 131 10.48 19.04 -7.59
CA SER A 131 11.43 20.11 -7.22
C SER A 131 12.81 19.52 -6.92
N ARG A 132 12.88 18.46 -6.12
CA ARG A 132 14.13 17.75 -5.79
C ARG A 132 14.84 17.20 -7.02
N ALA A 133 14.09 16.77 -8.03
CA ALA A 133 14.66 16.31 -9.30
C ALA A 133 15.09 17.45 -10.24
N GLY A 134 14.81 18.71 -9.90
CA GLY A 134 15.06 19.86 -10.78
C GLY A 134 14.14 19.89 -12.01
N MET A 135 12.92 19.35 -11.90
CA MET A 135 12.02 19.09 -13.05
C MET A 135 10.73 19.91 -13.03
N THR A 136 10.67 21.03 -12.31
CA THR A 136 9.46 21.85 -12.14
C THR A 136 8.87 22.38 -13.45
N SER A 137 9.70 22.61 -14.47
CA SER A 137 9.32 23.06 -15.81
C SER A 137 9.30 21.94 -16.86
N CYS A 138 9.35 20.67 -16.46
CA CYS A 138 9.41 19.56 -17.41
C CYS A 138 8.09 19.40 -18.18
N LYS A 139 8.18 18.99 -19.45
CA LYS A 139 7.00 18.66 -20.26
C LYS A 139 6.35 17.37 -19.74
N PRO A 140 5.05 17.35 -19.43
CA PRO A 140 4.38 16.14 -18.97
C PRO A 140 4.51 14.95 -19.93
N ALA A 141 4.47 13.74 -19.38
CA ALA A 141 4.30 12.49 -20.14
C ALA A 141 2.90 11.94 -19.91
N LYS A 142 2.28 11.33 -20.93
CA LYS A 142 0.91 10.79 -20.80
C LYS A 142 0.85 9.43 -20.10
N THR A 143 1.93 8.65 -20.16
CA THR A 143 2.07 7.38 -19.45
C THR A 143 3.38 7.34 -18.66
N PRO A 144 3.42 6.64 -17.52
CA PRO A 144 4.61 6.57 -16.67
C PRO A 144 5.74 5.75 -17.29
N VAL A 145 5.43 4.85 -18.23
CA VAL A 145 6.38 3.99 -18.94
C VAL A 145 5.91 3.74 -20.38
N ASP A 146 6.84 3.37 -21.25
CA ASP A 146 6.54 2.92 -22.61
C ASP A 146 6.09 1.44 -22.61
N THR A 147 5.48 0.99 -23.70
CA THR A 147 5.13 -0.42 -23.93
C THR A 147 6.33 -1.28 -24.35
N LYS A 148 7.52 -0.68 -24.41
CA LYS A 148 8.77 -1.34 -24.79
C LYS A 148 9.29 -2.25 -23.67
N SER A 149 10.25 -3.10 -24.02
CA SER A 149 10.89 -4.03 -23.10
C SER A 149 11.57 -3.31 -21.92
N LYS A 150 11.63 -4.01 -20.78
CA LYS A 150 12.28 -3.56 -19.54
C LYS A 150 13.76 -3.23 -19.76
N VAL A 151 14.28 -2.25 -19.04
CA VAL A 151 15.69 -1.85 -19.08
C VAL A 151 16.54 -2.90 -18.36
N SER A 152 17.64 -3.33 -18.96
CA SER A 152 18.59 -4.27 -18.35
C SER A 152 19.46 -3.58 -17.32
N ALA A 153 19.87 -4.32 -16.26
CA ALA A 153 20.77 -3.82 -15.23
C ALA A 153 22.11 -3.30 -15.78
N THR A 154 22.57 -3.80 -16.92
CA THR A 154 23.82 -3.39 -17.57
C THR A 154 23.61 -2.42 -18.73
N SER A 155 22.39 -1.88 -18.89
CA SER A 155 22.07 -0.95 -19.98
C SER A 155 22.63 0.45 -19.72
N GLY A 156 23.44 0.94 -20.66
CA GLY A 156 24.04 2.27 -20.57
C GLY A 156 25.19 2.38 -19.56
N SER A 157 25.78 3.57 -19.49
CA SER A 157 26.87 3.86 -18.55
C SER A 157 26.36 4.06 -17.12
N PRO A 158 27.24 3.91 -16.10
CA PRO A 158 26.94 4.30 -14.72
C PRO A 158 26.34 5.70 -14.64
N PHE A 159 25.39 5.89 -13.72
CA PHE A 159 24.87 7.21 -13.40
C PHE A 159 25.75 7.87 -12.33
N ASP A 160 26.18 9.11 -12.58
CA ASP A 160 27.19 9.79 -11.75
C ASP A 160 26.76 10.04 -10.30
N ASP A 161 25.46 10.29 -10.06
CA ASP A 161 24.92 10.56 -8.72
C ASP A 161 23.94 9.46 -8.26
N PRO A 162 24.45 8.32 -7.77
CA PRO A 162 23.59 7.25 -7.27
C PRO A 162 22.81 7.64 -6.00
N THR A 163 23.24 8.67 -5.27
CA THR A 163 22.53 9.15 -4.07
C THR A 163 21.25 9.88 -4.44
N LEU A 164 21.30 10.77 -5.44
CA LEU A 164 20.11 11.40 -6.00
C LEU A 164 19.13 10.36 -6.54
N TYR A 165 19.62 9.36 -7.28
CA TYR A 165 18.79 8.29 -7.79
C TYR A 165 18.02 7.56 -6.67
N ARG A 166 18.73 7.11 -5.63
CA ARG A 166 18.11 6.44 -4.47
C ARG A 166 17.12 7.33 -3.74
N SER A 167 17.44 8.61 -3.57
CA SER A 167 16.56 9.59 -2.93
C SER A 167 15.24 9.75 -3.70
N LEU A 168 15.31 9.88 -5.03
CA LEU A 168 14.12 10.03 -5.87
C LEU A 168 13.33 8.71 -5.99
N ALA A 169 14.01 7.57 -6.16
CA ALA A 169 13.36 6.26 -6.23
C ALA A 169 12.62 5.94 -4.93
N GLY A 170 13.25 6.17 -3.77
CA GLY A 170 12.61 6.02 -2.46
C GLY A 170 11.44 6.98 -2.27
N ALA A 171 11.56 8.23 -2.75
CA ALA A 171 10.46 9.18 -2.66
C ALA A 171 9.26 8.77 -3.53
N LEU A 172 9.50 8.30 -4.76
CA LEU A 172 8.46 7.75 -5.63
C LEU A 172 7.81 6.50 -5.05
N GLN A 173 8.58 5.64 -4.37
CA GLN A 173 8.04 4.47 -3.66
C GLN A 173 7.01 4.88 -2.62
N TYR A 174 7.25 5.96 -1.88
CA TYR A 174 6.29 6.47 -0.90
C TYR A 174 5.05 7.12 -1.54
N LEU A 175 5.18 7.69 -2.74
CA LEU A 175 4.06 8.26 -3.49
C LEU A 175 3.05 7.19 -3.97
N THR A 176 3.47 5.91 -4.02
CA THR A 176 2.59 4.80 -4.45
C THR A 176 1.41 4.56 -3.50
N PHE A 177 1.42 5.11 -2.29
CA PHE A 177 0.31 5.00 -1.32
C PHE A 177 -0.99 5.65 -1.79
N THR A 178 -0.93 6.72 -2.58
CA THR A 178 -2.11 7.30 -3.24
C THR A 178 -2.06 7.18 -4.77
N ARG A 179 -1.02 6.53 -5.30
CA ARG A 179 -0.76 6.42 -6.75
C ARG A 179 -0.46 4.96 -7.14
N PRO A 180 -1.44 4.05 -7.03
CA PRO A 180 -1.25 2.66 -7.45
C PRO A 180 -0.87 2.55 -8.93
N ASP A 181 -1.30 3.49 -9.77
CA ASP A 181 -1.04 3.60 -11.21
C ASP A 181 0.46 3.71 -11.59
N ILE A 182 1.33 4.11 -10.65
CA ILE A 182 2.79 4.12 -10.86
C ILE A 182 3.52 2.96 -10.16
N SER A 183 2.82 2.07 -9.45
CA SER A 183 3.47 1.04 -8.62
C SER A 183 4.41 0.15 -9.41
N TYR A 184 4.01 -0.28 -10.61
CA TYR A 184 4.85 -1.09 -11.49
C TYR A 184 6.15 -0.38 -11.85
N VAL A 185 6.04 0.84 -12.38
CA VAL A 185 7.21 1.56 -12.91
C VAL A 185 8.18 1.96 -11.80
N VAL A 186 7.64 2.28 -10.63
CA VAL A 186 8.43 2.60 -9.45
C VAL A 186 9.16 1.36 -8.96
N GLN A 187 8.47 0.22 -8.92
CA GLN A 187 9.10 -1.05 -8.59
C GLN A 187 10.25 -1.37 -9.56
N GLN A 188 10.10 -1.11 -10.87
CA GLN A 188 11.16 -1.34 -11.85
C GLN A 188 12.40 -0.47 -11.57
N VAL A 189 12.25 0.83 -11.31
CA VAL A 189 13.40 1.69 -11.00
C VAL A 189 14.04 1.34 -9.64
N CYS A 190 13.24 0.91 -8.66
CA CYS A 190 13.73 0.46 -7.37
C CYS A 190 14.66 -0.78 -7.47
N LEU A 191 14.54 -1.61 -8.52
CA LEU A 191 15.43 -2.76 -8.72
C LEU A 191 16.91 -2.35 -8.96
N HIS A 192 17.16 -1.11 -9.39
CA HIS A 192 18.48 -0.64 -9.81
C HIS A 192 19.13 0.32 -8.80
N MET A 193 18.58 0.45 -7.58
CA MET A 193 19.09 1.37 -6.55
C MET A 193 20.55 1.13 -6.12
N HIS A 194 21.05 -0.10 -6.29
CA HIS A 194 22.42 -0.46 -5.92
C HIS A 194 23.45 0.09 -6.90
N ASP A 195 23.16 0.03 -8.21
CA ASP A 195 24.07 0.41 -9.30
C ASP A 195 23.27 1.04 -10.45
N PRO A 196 22.79 2.28 -10.29
CA PRO A 196 21.96 2.94 -11.29
C PRO A 196 22.76 3.31 -12.54
N ARG A 197 22.07 3.35 -13.68
CA ARG A 197 22.61 3.67 -15.01
C ARG A 197 21.86 4.84 -15.61
N ILE A 198 22.40 5.46 -16.66
CA ILE A 198 21.75 6.59 -17.35
C ILE A 198 20.34 6.22 -17.85
N ASP A 199 20.16 5.00 -18.36
CA ASP A 199 18.85 4.53 -18.84
C ASP A 199 17.84 4.38 -17.68
N HIS A 200 18.30 3.90 -16.52
CA HIS A 200 17.47 3.82 -15.31
C HIS A 200 17.04 5.23 -14.83
N MET A 201 17.95 6.20 -14.88
CA MET A 201 17.62 7.59 -14.54
C MET A 201 16.65 8.20 -15.56
N SER A 202 16.79 7.86 -16.85
CA SER A 202 15.86 8.30 -17.90
C SER A 202 14.45 7.75 -17.68
N ALA A 203 14.34 6.47 -17.30
CA ALA A 203 13.07 5.87 -16.91
C ALA A 203 12.47 6.58 -15.68
N LEU A 204 13.27 6.82 -14.63
CA LEU A 204 12.83 7.54 -13.43
C LEU A 204 12.34 8.96 -13.77
N LYS A 205 13.08 9.70 -14.60
CA LYS A 205 12.66 11.04 -15.07
C LYS A 205 11.34 10.98 -15.84
N ARG A 206 11.06 9.91 -16.59
CA ARG A 206 9.76 9.74 -17.25
C ARG A 206 8.61 9.61 -16.23
N ILE A 207 8.80 8.86 -15.15
CA ILE A 207 7.82 8.75 -14.07
C ILE A 207 7.52 10.13 -13.50
N ILE A 208 8.55 10.94 -13.23
CA ILE A 208 8.40 12.31 -12.73
C ILE A 208 7.64 13.20 -13.73
N ARG A 209 7.90 13.07 -15.05
CA ARG A 209 7.12 13.77 -16.09
C ARG A 209 5.65 13.35 -16.11
N TYR A 210 5.36 12.09 -15.83
CA TYR A 210 3.97 11.63 -15.72
C TYR A 210 3.29 12.21 -14.46
N VAL A 211 3.99 12.19 -13.33
CA VAL A 211 3.53 12.82 -12.08
C VAL A 211 3.29 14.32 -12.28
N GLN A 212 4.15 15.03 -13.01
CA GLN A 212 3.96 16.43 -13.38
C GLN A 212 2.61 16.69 -14.09
N GLY A 213 2.22 15.80 -15.01
CA GLY A 213 0.93 15.90 -15.72
C GLY A 213 -0.27 15.46 -14.90
N THR A 214 -0.05 14.81 -13.77
CA THR A 214 -1.07 14.19 -12.91
C THR A 214 -0.90 14.61 -11.45
N LEU A 215 -0.42 15.83 -11.21
CA LEU A 215 -0.13 16.36 -9.86
C LEU A 215 -1.35 16.33 -8.95
N ASP A 216 -2.53 16.57 -9.51
CA ASP A 216 -3.79 16.61 -8.76
C ASP A 216 -4.44 15.23 -8.62
N TYR A 217 -3.83 14.17 -9.16
CA TYR A 217 -4.43 12.83 -9.07
C TYR A 217 -4.19 12.24 -7.69
N GLY A 218 -5.23 11.56 -7.18
CA GLY A 218 -5.22 10.85 -5.92
C GLY A 218 -6.25 9.73 -5.91
N LEU A 219 -6.35 9.01 -4.79
CA LEU A 219 -7.23 7.87 -4.65
C LEU A 219 -8.58 8.30 -4.10
N HIS A 220 -9.67 7.92 -4.76
CA HIS A 220 -11.01 8.11 -4.23
C HIS A 220 -11.51 6.88 -3.49
N LEU A 221 -12.17 7.14 -2.36
CA LEU A 221 -12.93 6.16 -1.58
C LEU A 221 -14.37 6.63 -1.45
N TYR A 222 -15.34 5.81 -1.81
CA TYR A 222 -16.76 6.12 -1.78
C TYR A 222 -17.52 5.17 -0.86
N SER A 223 -18.69 5.60 -0.41
CA SER A 223 -19.64 4.67 0.20
C SER A 223 -20.15 3.71 -0.87
N SER A 224 -19.86 2.41 -0.72
CA SER A 224 -20.37 1.38 -1.65
C SER A 224 -21.54 0.64 -1.00
N PRO A 225 -22.61 0.33 -1.75
CA PRO A 225 -23.71 -0.50 -1.25
C PRO A 225 -23.31 -1.98 -1.10
N THR A 226 -22.15 -2.37 -1.63
CA THR A 226 -21.64 -3.73 -1.57
C THR A 226 -20.40 -3.83 -0.70
N SER A 227 -20.32 -4.89 0.10
CA SER A 227 -19.16 -5.24 0.93
C SER A 227 -18.42 -6.48 0.40
N THR A 228 -18.55 -6.75 -0.90
CA THR A 228 -17.89 -7.90 -1.54
C THR A 228 -16.42 -7.63 -1.78
N LEU A 229 -15.59 -8.65 -1.57
CA LEU A 229 -14.19 -8.61 -1.97
C LEU A 229 -14.01 -9.16 -3.38
N VAL A 230 -13.36 -8.37 -4.23
CA VAL A 230 -12.98 -8.75 -5.59
C VAL A 230 -11.50 -8.46 -5.76
N SER A 231 -10.77 -9.38 -6.37
CA SER A 231 -9.35 -9.25 -6.60
C SER A 231 -9.00 -9.56 -8.04
N TYR A 232 -7.98 -8.88 -8.57
CA TYR A 232 -7.40 -9.14 -9.86
C TYR A 232 -5.91 -9.44 -9.67
N THR A 233 -5.39 -10.38 -10.45
CA THR A 233 -3.96 -10.71 -10.46
C THR A 233 -3.50 -10.98 -11.89
N ASP A 234 -2.27 -10.57 -12.18
CA ASP A 234 -1.55 -10.81 -13.44
C ASP A 234 -0.07 -11.10 -13.14
N ALA A 235 0.62 -11.79 -14.06
CA ALA A 235 2.06 -11.98 -13.98
C ALA A 235 2.76 -11.85 -15.35
N ASP A 236 3.68 -10.89 -15.46
CA ASP A 236 4.57 -10.79 -16.62
C ASP A 236 5.66 -11.88 -16.55
N TRP A 237 5.41 -13.01 -17.20
CA TRP A 237 6.27 -14.19 -17.16
C TRP A 237 7.64 -13.95 -17.80
N GLY A 238 8.68 -14.08 -16.99
CA GLY A 238 10.06 -13.94 -17.46
C GLY A 238 10.41 -12.54 -17.94
N GLY A 239 9.64 -11.52 -17.59
CA GLY A 239 9.81 -10.16 -18.12
C GLY A 239 11.15 -9.52 -17.78
N CYS A 240 11.80 -9.89 -16.66
CA CYS A 240 13.11 -9.34 -16.32
C CYS A 240 14.17 -9.80 -17.36
N PRO A 241 14.83 -8.88 -18.08
CA PRO A 241 15.80 -9.25 -19.12
C PRO A 241 17.01 -10.00 -18.55
N ASP A 242 17.44 -9.62 -17.33
CA ASP A 242 18.67 -10.16 -16.74
C ASP A 242 18.46 -11.51 -16.07
N THR A 243 17.41 -11.64 -15.24
CA THR A 243 17.20 -12.85 -14.41
C THR A 243 16.08 -13.75 -14.93
N ARG A 244 15.34 -13.33 -15.97
CA ARG A 244 14.13 -14.02 -16.46
C ARG A 244 13.11 -14.33 -15.35
N ARG A 245 13.11 -13.54 -14.28
CA ARG A 245 12.10 -13.63 -13.20
C ARG A 245 10.86 -12.83 -13.59
N SER A 246 9.70 -13.34 -13.21
CA SER A 246 8.43 -12.70 -13.51
C SER A 246 8.15 -11.52 -12.59
N THR A 247 7.27 -10.61 -13.01
CA THR A 247 6.68 -9.58 -12.13
C THR A 247 5.22 -9.92 -11.90
N SER A 248 4.80 -10.08 -10.64
CA SER A 248 3.39 -10.24 -10.29
C SER A 248 2.79 -8.93 -9.82
N GLY A 249 1.55 -8.71 -10.22
CA GLY A 249 0.75 -7.57 -9.82
C GLY A 249 -0.62 -8.02 -9.34
N TYR A 250 -1.16 -7.32 -8.34
CA TYR A 250 -2.55 -7.52 -7.93
C TYR A 250 -3.20 -6.22 -7.45
N CYS A 251 -4.52 -6.22 -7.45
CA CYS A 251 -5.36 -5.27 -6.73
C CYS A 251 -6.54 -5.99 -6.07
N VAL A 252 -6.97 -5.46 -4.93
CA VAL A 252 -8.11 -5.95 -4.15
C VAL A 252 -9.06 -4.79 -3.87
N PHE A 253 -10.32 -5.00 -4.19
CA PHE A 253 -11.42 -4.08 -4.00
C PHE A 253 -12.35 -4.57 -2.90
N LEU A 254 -12.83 -3.64 -2.07
CA LEU A 254 -13.97 -3.83 -1.18
C LEU A 254 -15.14 -2.97 -1.70
N GLY A 255 -16.14 -3.63 -2.27
CA GLY A 255 -17.12 -2.96 -3.12
C GLY A 255 -16.41 -2.27 -4.28
N ASP A 256 -16.65 -0.97 -4.45
CA ASP A 256 -16.07 -0.16 -5.53
C ASP A 256 -14.71 0.48 -5.15
N ASN A 257 -14.21 0.20 -3.94
CA ASN A 257 -13.02 0.86 -3.39
C ASN A 257 -11.80 -0.03 -3.48
N LEU A 258 -10.72 0.47 -4.10
CA LEU A 258 -9.41 -0.16 -4.04
C LEU A 258 -8.82 -0.03 -2.64
N ILE A 259 -8.50 -1.15 -2.00
CA ILE A 259 -8.01 -1.18 -0.60
C ILE A 259 -6.64 -1.86 -0.45
N SER A 260 -6.21 -2.65 -1.42
CA SER A 260 -4.86 -3.25 -1.43
C SER A 260 -4.37 -3.45 -2.85
N TRP A 261 -3.08 -3.24 -3.08
CA TRP A 261 -2.43 -3.43 -4.37
C TRP A 261 -0.95 -3.71 -4.19
N SER A 262 -0.34 -4.34 -5.20
CA SER A 262 1.08 -4.62 -5.21
C SER A 262 1.59 -4.81 -6.63
N SER A 263 2.85 -4.42 -6.85
CA SER A 263 3.67 -4.85 -7.98
C SER A 263 5.01 -5.33 -7.42
N LYS A 264 5.36 -6.60 -7.65
CA LYS A 264 6.59 -7.20 -7.11
C LYS A 264 7.19 -8.22 -8.08
N ARG A 265 8.52 -8.19 -8.20
CA ARG A 265 9.27 -9.26 -8.88
C ARG A 265 9.19 -10.54 -8.05
N GLN A 266 8.82 -11.65 -8.69
CA GLN A 266 8.79 -12.96 -8.05
C GLN A 266 10.20 -13.35 -7.59
N PRO A 267 10.36 -13.89 -6.35
CA PRO A 267 11.66 -14.31 -5.86
C PRO A 267 12.19 -15.54 -6.61
N ALA A 268 11.29 -16.47 -6.95
CA ALA A 268 11.60 -17.69 -7.69
C ALA A 268 11.42 -17.49 -9.21
N LEU A 269 12.20 -18.25 -9.99
CA LEU A 269 12.02 -18.35 -11.43
C LEU A 269 10.82 -19.26 -11.73
N SER A 270 9.94 -18.84 -12.64
CA SER A 270 8.82 -19.63 -13.12
C SER A 270 9.18 -20.27 -14.47
N ARG A 271 8.95 -21.58 -14.60
CA ARG A 271 9.29 -22.34 -15.81
C ARG A 271 8.20 -22.29 -16.88
N SER A 272 7.02 -21.76 -16.54
CA SER A 272 5.91 -21.52 -17.46
C SER A 272 5.13 -20.28 -17.05
N SER A 273 4.35 -19.72 -17.98
CA SER A 273 3.42 -18.64 -17.67
C SER A 273 2.37 -19.08 -16.64
N ALA A 274 1.82 -20.28 -16.77
CA ALA A 274 0.85 -20.83 -15.81
C ALA A 274 1.41 -20.88 -14.38
N GLU A 275 2.69 -21.21 -14.20
CA GLU A 275 3.36 -21.20 -12.88
C GLU A 275 3.50 -19.77 -12.32
N ALA A 276 3.89 -18.82 -13.17
CA ALA A 276 4.01 -17.42 -12.76
C ALA A 276 2.64 -16.84 -12.35
N GLU A 277 1.61 -17.11 -13.13
CA GLU A 277 0.24 -16.67 -12.88
C GLU A 277 -0.32 -17.29 -11.60
N TYR A 278 -0.10 -18.59 -11.40
CA TYR A 278 -0.59 -19.28 -10.22
C TYR A 278 0.06 -18.76 -8.93
N ARG A 279 1.34 -18.40 -8.96
CA ARG A 279 1.99 -17.68 -7.84
C ARG A 279 1.33 -16.33 -7.57
N GLY A 280 0.93 -15.61 -8.61
CA GLY A 280 0.12 -14.39 -8.50
C GLY A 280 -1.21 -14.65 -7.77
N VAL A 281 -1.94 -15.70 -8.20
CA VAL A 281 -3.19 -16.15 -7.55
C VAL A 281 -2.96 -16.47 -6.08
N ALA A 282 -1.94 -17.25 -5.74
CA ALA A 282 -1.65 -17.61 -4.35
C ALA A 282 -1.36 -16.37 -3.48
N ASN A 283 -0.58 -15.42 -4.00
CA ASN A 283 -0.27 -14.17 -3.30
C ASN A 283 -1.53 -13.35 -3.02
N VAL A 284 -2.38 -13.11 -4.03
CA VAL A 284 -3.60 -12.31 -3.84
C VAL A 284 -4.65 -13.03 -2.99
N VAL A 285 -4.68 -14.37 -3.02
CA VAL A 285 -5.52 -15.17 -2.11
C VAL A 285 -5.06 -15.02 -0.66
N SER A 286 -3.75 -15.03 -0.40
CA SER A 286 -3.21 -14.79 0.94
C SER A 286 -3.58 -13.39 1.44
N GLU A 287 -3.40 -12.37 0.61
CA GLU A 287 -3.79 -10.98 0.91
C GLU A 287 -5.30 -10.87 1.21
N SER A 288 -6.12 -11.50 0.37
CA SER A 288 -7.57 -11.53 0.54
C SER A 288 -7.98 -12.22 1.84
N CYS A 289 -7.28 -13.30 2.24
CA CYS A 289 -7.54 -13.97 3.51
C CYS A 289 -7.21 -13.05 4.70
N TRP A 290 -6.09 -12.33 4.64
CA TRP A 290 -5.74 -11.35 5.68
C TRP A 290 -6.80 -10.24 5.78
N ILE A 291 -7.21 -9.64 4.66
CA ILE A 291 -8.26 -8.62 4.61
C ILE A 291 -9.58 -9.14 5.20
N ARG A 292 -9.97 -10.37 4.87
CA ARG A 292 -11.20 -10.99 5.43
C ARG A 292 -11.13 -11.13 6.95
N ASN A 293 -9.96 -11.46 7.50
CA ASN A 293 -9.76 -11.59 8.94
C ASN A 293 -9.77 -10.20 9.61
N VAL A 294 -9.14 -9.19 9.02
CA VAL A 294 -9.23 -7.80 9.51
C VAL A 294 -10.68 -7.34 9.53
N LEU A 295 -11.43 -7.56 8.44
CA LEU A 295 -12.84 -7.19 8.36
C LEU A 295 -13.72 -7.95 9.36
N LEU A 296 -13.39 -9.21 9.66
CA LEU A 296 -14.05 -9.98 10.71
C LEU A 296 -13.83 -9.35 12.09
N GLU A 297 -12.60 -8.97 12.41
CA GLU A 297 -12.28 -8.29 13.67
C GLU A 297 -12.98 -6.92 13.77
N LEU A 298 -13.06 -6.19 12.66
CA LEU A 298 -13.82 -4.93 12.50
C LEU A 298 -15.35 -5.13 12.44
N GLN A 299 -15.87 -6.28 12.88
CA GLN A 299 -17.31 -6.58 12.91
C GLN A 299 -18.03 -6.43 11.56
N CYS A 300 -17.30 -6.55 10.45
CA CYS A 300 -17.78 -6.44 9.07
C CYS A 300 -17.50 -7.72 8.28
N PRO A 301 -17.96 -8.90 8.72
CA PRO A 301 -17.60 -10.16 8.09
C PRO A 301 -18.04 -10.25 6.62
N VAL A 302 -17.12 -10.68 5.76
CA VAL A 302 -17.42 -10.92 4.35
C VAL A 302 -17.99 -12.34 4.18
N HIS A 303 -19.30 -12.46 4.07
CA HIS A 303 -19.95 -13.78 3.97
C HIS A 303 -19.85 -14.43 2.60
N LYS A 304 -19.63 -13.65 1.54
CA LYS A 304 -19.49 -14.17 0.18
C LYS A 304 -18.04 -14.59 -0.09
N ALA A 305 -17.88 -15.57 -0.97
CA ALA A 305 -16.56 -15.98 -1.47
C ALA A 305 -15.88 -14.78 -2.17
N THR A 306 -14.59 -14.57 -1.91
CA THR A 306 -13.80 -13.57 -2.65
C THR A 306 -13.61 -14.03 -4.08
N LEU A 307 -13.96 -13.16 -5.05
CA LEU A 307 -13.71 -13.44 -6.46
C LEU A 307 -12.28 -13.05 -6.81
N VAL A 308 -11.52 -13.98 -7.39
CA VAL A 308 -10.16 -13.73 -7.85
C VAL A 308 -10.12 -13.90 -9.37
N TYR A 309 -9.89 -12.80 -10.08
CA TYR A 309 -9.80 -12.76 -11.52
C TYR A 309 -8.35 -12.89 -12.00
N CYS A 310 -8.13 -13.80 -12.95
CA CYS A 310 -6.89 -13.94 -13.70
C CYS A 310 -7.22 -14.30 -15.16
N ASP A 311 -6.34 -14.00 -16.11
CA ASP A 311 -6.58 -14.25 -17.54
C ASP A 311 -5.98 -15.59 -18.02
N ASN A 312 -5.28 -16.32 -17.14
CA ASN A 312 -4.67 -17.59 -17.46
C ASN A 312 -5.58 -18.80 -17.16
N VAL A 313 -6.15 -19.39 -18.22
CA VAL A 313 -7.03 -20.56 -18.13
C VAL A 313 -6.37 -21.76 -17.42
N SER A 314 -5.06 -21.95 -17.59
CA SER A 314 -4.34 -23.06 -16.94
C SER A 314 -4.26 -22.85 -15.43
N ALA A 315 -4.01 -21.61 -14.97
CA ALA A 315 -4.00 -21.28 -13.55
C ALA A 315 -5.39 -21.51 -12.91
N ILE A 316 -6.46 -21.17 -13.62
CA ILE A 316 -7.83 -21.41 -13.17
C ILE A 316 -8.10 -22.90 -13.02
N TYR A 317 -7.71 -23.70 -14.02
CA TYR A 317 -7.89 -25.15 -13.97
C TYR A 317 -7.15 -25.77 -12.77
N LEU A 318 -5.92 -25.34 -12.51
CA LEU A 318 -5.12 -25.79 -11.37
C LEU A 318 -5.77 -25.46 -10.02
N SER A 319 -6.57 -24.39 -9.93
CA SER A 319 -7.27 -24.02 -8.69
C SER A 319 -8.46 -24.92 -8.34
N ARG A 320 -8.97 -25.71 -9.31
CA ARG A 320 -10.19 -26.53 -9.14
C ARG A 320 -9.94 -28.02 -9.21
N ASN A 321 -9.06 -28.48 -10.10
CA ASN A 321 -8.91 -29.90 -10.36
C ASN A 321 -7.85 -30.53 -9.45
N PRO A 322 -8.15 -31.56 -8.62
CA PRO A 322 -7.16 -32.24 -7.79
C PRO A 322 -6.03 -32.94 -8.58
N VAL A 323 -6.25 -33.28 -9.86
CA VAL A 323 -5.25 -34.00 -10.69
C VAL A 323 -4.01 -33.13 -10.90
N GLN A 324 -2.88 -33.59 -10.37
CA GLN A 324 -1.59 -32.90 -10.41
C GLN A 324 -0.76 -33.40 -11.58
N HIS A 325 -0.33 -32.50 -12.47
CA HIS A 325 0.64 -32.84 -13.51
C HIS A 325 2.06 -32.78 -12.94
N GLN A 326 2.95 -33.72 -13.31
CA GLN A 326 4.36 -33.78 -12.87
C GLN A 326 5.16 -32.46 -13.06
N ARG A 327 4.65 -31.51 -13.85
CA ARG A 327 5.29 -30.23 -14.21
C ARG A 327 5.08 -29.09 -13.20
N THR A 328 4.28 -29.25 -12.14
CA THR A 328 3.95 -28.16 -11.19
C THR A 328 4.51 -28.32 -9.76
N LYS A 329 5.51 -29.20 -9.56
CA LYS A 329 6.10 -29.46 -8.23
C LYS A 329 6.59 -28.21 -7.50
N HIS A 330 7.11 -27.23 -8.23
CA HIS A 330 7.69 -25.98 -7.66
C HIS A 330 6.65 -24.96 -7.17
N VAL A 331 5.36 -25.25 -7.33
CA VAL A 331 4.22 -24.44 -6.85
C VAL A 331 3.18 -25.30 -6.13
N GLU A 332 3.57 -26.50 -5.70
CA GLU A 332 2.66 -27.46 -5.07
C GLU A 332 2.00 -26.91 -3.80
N MET A 333 2.77 -26.25 -2.93
CA MET A 333 2.24 -25.62 -1.72
C MET A 333 1.23 -24.52 -2.03
N ASP A 334 1.52 -23.66 -3.02
CA ASP A 334 0.61 -22.63 -3.49
C ASP A 334 -0.69 -23.25 -4.01
N ILE A 335 -0.59 -24.36 -4.75
CA ILE A 335 -1.73 -25.10 -5.29
C ILE A 335 -2.60 -25.66 -4.17
N HIS A 336 -2.01 -26.33 -3.18
CA HIS A 336 -2.76 -26.87 -2.06
C HIS A 336 -3.44 -25.77 -1.25
N PHE A 337 -2.72 -24.68 -0.96
CA PHE A 337 -3.25 -23.53 -0.24
C PHE A 337 -4.48 -22.94 -0.95
N VAL A 338 -4.37 -22.60 -2.24
CA VAL A 338 -5.49 -22.00 -2.99
C VAL A 338 -6.67 -22.97 -3.10
N ARG A 339 -6.40 -24.25 -3.38
CA ARG A 339 -7.46 -25.28 -3.47
C ARG A 339 -8.21 -25.46 -2.16
N GLU A 340 -7.51 -25.44 -1.03
CA GLU A 340 -8.15 -25.50 0.29
C GLU A 340 -9.13 -24.33 0.48
N LYS A 341 -8.73 -23.10 0.12
CA LYS A 341 -9.62 -21.93 0.21
C LYS A 341 -10.81 -22.00 -0.74
N VAL A 342 -10.61 -22.58 -1.93
CA VAL A 342 -11.70 -22.84 -2.89
C VAL A 342 -12.66 -23.91 -2.38
N ALA A 343 -12.15 -25.02 -1.83
CA ALA A 343 -12.96 -26.13 -1.30
C ALA A 343 -13.82 -25.69 -0.11
N HIS A 344 -13.29 -24.81 0.76
CA HIS A 344 -14.06 -24.20 1.84
C HIS A 344 -15.04 -23.10 1.39
N GLY A 345 -15.14 -22.81 0.08
CA GLY A 345 -16.02 -21.77 -0.45
C GLY A 345 -15.61 -20.34 -0.07
N GLN A 346 -14.38 -20.12 0.39
CA GLN A 346 -13.87 -18.80 0.78
C GLN A 346 -13.42 -17.98 -0.44
N VAL A 347 -12.97 -18.65 -1.50
CA VAL A 347 -12.43 -18.04 -2.72
C VAL A 347 -13.02 -18.71 -3.96
N ARG A 348 -13.20 -17.93 -5.03
CA ARG A 348 -13.50 -18.46 -6.37
C ARG A 348 -12.58 -17.81 -7.40
N VAL A 349 -11.76 -18.63 -8.06
CA VAL A 349 -10.90 -18.17 -9.16
C VAL A 349 -11.68 -18.22 -10.47
N LEU A 350 -11.69 -17.11 -11.20
CA LEU A 350 -12.45 -16.90 -12.43
C LEU A 350 -11.58 -16.28 -13.54
N HIS A 351 -11.97 -16.55 -14.78
CA HIS A 351 -11.33 -15.95 -15.95
C HIS A 351 -11.81 -14.52 -16.16
N VAL A 352 -10.89 -13.63 -16.50
CA VAL A 352 -11.21 -12.30 -17.04
C VAL A 352 -10.47 -12.08 -18.36
N PRO A 353 -11.13 -11.56 -19.42
CA PRO A 353 -10.42 -11.18 -20.64
C PRO A 353 -9.42 -10.07 -20.38
N SER A 354 -8.28 -10.03 -21.09
CA SER A 354 -7.20 -9.05 -20.87
C SER A 354 -7.66 -7.59 -20.96
N ARG A 355 -8.70 -7.28 -21.76
CA ARG A 355 -9.30 -5.93 -21.83
C ARG A 355 -9.86 -5.45 -20.48
N TYR A 356 -10.25 -6.38 -19.61
CA TYR A 356 -10.81 -6.10 -18.29
C TYR A 356 -9.86 -6.55 -17.16
N GLN A 357 -8.62 -6.92 -17.49
CA GLN A 357 -7.60 -7.34 -16.52
C GLN A 357 -6.91 -6.11 -15.95
N ILE A 358 -7.53 -5.49 -14.94
CA ILE A 358 -7.02 -4.28 -14.29
C ILE A 358 -5.60 -4.51 -13.74
N ALA A 359 -5.26 -5.73 -13.33
CA ALA A 359 -3.96 -6.05 -12.76
C ALA A 359 -2.77 -5.90 -13.73
N ASP A 360 -3.02 -5.82 -15.04
CA ASP A 360 -2.00 -5.60 -16.07
C ASP A 360 -1.19 -4.31 -15.84
N ILE A 361 -1.81 -3.27 -15.27
CA ILE A 361 -1.14 -2.00 -14.96
C ILE A 361 0.00 -2.19 -13.93
N PHE A 362 -0.03 -3.29 -13.17
CA PHE A 362 0.97 -3.61 -12.16
C PHE A 362 2.10 -4.51 -12.67
N THR A 363 2.07 -4.98 -13.91
CA THR A 363 3.06 -5.96 -14.42
C THR A 363 3.84 -5.49 -15.64
N LYS A 364 3.25 -4.61 -16.46
CA LYS A 364 3.77 -4.18 -17.76
C LYS A 364 3.36 -2.76 -18.13
N GLY A 365 4.06 -2.20 -19.12
CA GLY A 365 3.69 -0.92 -19.72
C GLY A 365 2.52 -1.09 -20.70
N LEU A 366 1.54 -0.19 -20.62
CA LEU A 366 0.29 -0.30 -21.38
C LEU A 366 0.14 0.83 -22.43
N PRO A 367 -0.58 0.58 -23.54
CA PRO A 367 -1.01 1.64 -24.44
C PRO A 367 -1.84 2.69 -23.70
N LEU A 368 -1.76 3.95 -24.13
CA LEU A 368 -2.34 5.08 -23.42
C LEU A 368 -3.81 4.89 -23.01
N ILE A 369 -4.67 4.50 -23.96
CA ILE A 369 -6.11 4.36 -23.71
C ILE A 369 -6.37 3.31 -22.62
N LEU A 370 -5.74 2.13 -22.74
CA LEU A 370 -5.90 1.05 -21.77
C LEU A 370 -5.32 1.42 -20.40
N PHE A 371 -4.20 2.14 -20.38
CA PHE A 371 -3.61 2.66 -19.13
C PHE A 371 -4.56 3.63 -18.41
N GLU A 372 -5.19 4.55 -19.15
CA GLU A 372 -6.16 5.50 -18.59
C GLU A 372 -7.41 4.78 -18.07
N ASP A 373 -7.95 3.83 -18.83
CA ASP A 373 -9.09 3.00 -18.42
C ASP A 373 -8.81 2.25 -17.09
N PHE A 374 -7.63 1.64 -16.96
CA PHE A 374 -7.25 0.92 -15.75
C PHE A 374 -6.91 1.85 -14.59
N ARG A 375 -6.25 2.98 -14.82
CA ARG A 375 -6.02 4.00 -13.77
C ARG A 375 -7.36 4.48 -13.20
N ASP A 376 -8.33 4.76 -14.07
CA ASP A 376 -9.64 5.23 -13.65
C ASP A 376 -10.43 4.13 -12.92
N SER A 377 -10.27 2.86 -13.33
CA SER A 377 -10.80 1.68 -12.62
C SER A 377 -10.17 1.43 -11.24
N LEU A 378 -8.93 1.90 -11.02
CA LEU A 378 -8.28 1.92 -9.72
C LEU A 378 -8.73 3.10 -8.83
N SER A 379 -9.70 3.91 -9.28
CA SER A 379 -10.15 5.13 -8.61
C SER A 379 -9.06 6.20 -8.44
N VAL A 380 -8.05 6.21 -9.32
CA VAL A 380 -7.01 7.24 -9.34
C VAL A 380 -7.41 8.37 -10.29
N GLN A 381 -7.95 9.44 -9.74
CA GLN A 381 -8.56 10.52 -10.51
C GLN A 381 -8.24 11.88 -9.89
N LYS A 382 -8.58 12.96 -10.61
CA LYS A 382 -8.50 14.34 -10.09
C LYS A 382 -9.43 14.52 -8.86
N PRO A 383 -9.22 15.53 -8.01
CA PRO A 383 -10.14 15.83 -6.94
C PRO A 383 -11.56 16.07 -7.49
N PRO A 384 -12.60 15.81 -6.69
CA PRO A 384 -13.97 16.15 -7.08
C PRO A 384 -14.05 17.64 -7.39
N ALA A 385 -14.78 18.02 -8.45
CA ALA A 385 -15.00 19.43 -8.75
C ALA A 385 -15.67 20.11 -7.54
N SER A 386 -15.03 21.16 -7.01
CA SER A 386 -15.66 22.02 -6.01
C SER A 386 -16.80 22.77 -6.69
N THR A 387 -18.01 22.24 -6.65
CA THR A 387 -19.19 23.05 -6.92
C THR A 387 -19.29 24.04 -5.77
N VAL A 388 -18.75 25.24 -5.96
CA VAL A 388 -18.96 26.37 -5.06
C VAL A 388 -20.43 26.75 -5.17
N GLY A 389 -21.26 26.02 -4.43
CA GLY A 389 -22.65 26.40 -4.20
C GLY A 389 -22.63 27.54 -3.21
N VAL A 390 -22.84 28.75 -3.71
CA VAL A 390 -23.34 29.87 -2.93
C VAL A 390 -24.59 29.38 -2.18
N CYS A 391 -24.54 29.36 -0.86
CA CYS A 391 -25.72 29.48 -0.01
C CYS A 391 -25.62 30.82 0.69
#